data_AF-A0AAW5EXH4-F1
#
_entry.id   AF-A0AAW5EXH4-F1
#
_cell.length_a   1.000
_cell.length_b   1.000
_cell.length_c   1.000
_cell.angle_alpha   90.00
_cell.angle_beta   90.00
_cell.angle_gamma   90.00
#
_symmetry.space_group_name_H-M   'P 1'
#
loop_
_entity.id
_entity.type
_entity.pdbx_description
1 polymer ?
#
loop_
_entity_poly.entity_id
_entity_poly.type
_entity_poly.pdbx_seq_one_letter_code
_entity_poly.pdbx_strand_id
1 'polypeptide(L)' 'GQAREVADFQSGLQCLREQTAWTQGEWKFDEEVRRWNSLQNINRDVALLKHYLVGIVKTDIRKNRKPAPAPLLDAME' A
#
# COMPACT_ATOMS: atom_id res chain seq x y z
N GLY A 1 -14.20 4.53 4.06
CA GLY A 1 -13.21 4.65 2.99
C GLY A 1 -13.89 5.21 1.79
N GLN A 2 -13.66 6.48 1.47
CA GLN A 2 -14.16 7.09 0.24
C GLN A 2 -13.13 8.11 -0.22
N ALA A 3 -12.19 7.67 -1.06
CA ALA A 3 -11.42 8.59 -1.90
C ALA A 3 -12.33 8.93 -3.07
N ARG A 4 -13.14 9.99 -2.92
CA ARG A 4 -14.11 10.42 -3.95
C ARG A 4 -13.43 11.22 -5.06
N GLU A 5 -12.27 11.78 -4.76
CA GLU A 5 -11.52 12.63 -5.67
C GLU A 5 -10.16 11.99 -6.01
N VAL A 6 -9.65 12.31 -7.20
CA VAL A 6 -8.35 11.82 -7.68
C VAL A 6 -7.22 12.20 -6.72
N ALA A 7 -7.34 13.37 -6.08
CA ALA A 7 -6.37 13.87 -5.11
C ALA A 7 -6.28 12.97 -3.86
N ASP A 8 -7.42 12.53 -3.31
CA ASP A 8 -7.45 11.59 -2.17
C ASP A 8 -6.83 10.24 -2.55
N PHE A 9 -7.11 9.78 -3.77
CA PHE A 9 -6.54 8.53 -4.27
C PHE A 9 -5.03 8.64 -4.44
N GLN A 10 -4.54 9.73 -5.05
CA GLN A 10 -3.11 10.00 -5.19
C GLN A 10 -2.41 10.10 -3.84
N SER A 11 -3.04 10.77 -2.86
CA SER A 11 -2.50 10.87 -1.50
C SER A 11 -2.34 9.50 -0.85
N GLY A 12 -3.32 8.60 -1.01
CA GLY A 12 -3.24 7.23 -0.48
C GLY A 12 -2.18 6.35 -1.16
N LEU A 13 -1.77 6.69 -2.40
CA LEU A 13 -0.74 5.96 -3.13
C LEU A 13 0.67 6.51 -2.93
N GLN A 14 0.85 7.64 -2.25
CA GLN A 14 2.20 8.21 -2.03
C GLN A 14 3.14 7.23 -1.31
N CYS A 15 2.62 6.36 -0.44
CA CYS A 15 3.38 5.32 0.25
C CYS A 15 4.10 4.34 -0.70
N LEU A 16 3.66 4.21 -1.96
CA LEU A 16 4.31 3.35 -2.95
C LEU A 16 5.58 3.96 -3.54
N ARG A 17 5.77 5.28 -3.44
CA ARG A 17 6.83 5.98 -4.18
C ARG A 17 8.24 5.58 -3.72
N GLU A 18 8.42 5.33 -2.43
CA GLU A 18 9.71 4.91 -1.85
C GLU A 18 9.93 3.40 -1.92
N GLN A 19 8.87 2.63 -2.21
CA GLN A 19 8.86 1.17 -2.19
C GLN A 19 8.85 0.54 -3.58
N THR A 20 8.81 1.35 -4.64
CA THR A 20 8.70 0.87 -6.02
C THR A 20 9.98 1.08 -6.80
N ALA A 21 10.45 0.01 -7.47
CA ALA A 21 11.65 0.00 -8.28
C ALA A 21 11.28 -0.17 -9.76
N TRP A 22 10.57 0.81 -10.34
CA TRP A 22 10.06 0.71 -11.72
C TRP A 22 11.14 0.85 -12.79
N THR A 23 12.12 1.72 -12.57
CA THR A 23 13.14 2.09 -13.58
C THR A 23 14.57 1.91 -13.09
N GLN A 24 14.76 1.74 -11.77
CA GLN A 24 16.06 1.57 -11.14
C GLN A 24 15.89 0.94 -9.75
N GLY A 25 16.98 0.41 -9.20
CA GLY A 25 17.00 -0.20 -7.88
C GLY A 25 16.51 -1.64 -7.87
N GLU A 26 15.94 -2.02 -6.73
CA GLU A 26 15.58 -3.41 -6.42
C GLU A 26 14.22 -3.46 -5.72
N TRP A 27 13.40 -4.40 -6.16
CA TRP A 27 12.19 -4.82 -5.48
C TRP A 27 12.55 -5.63 -4.25
N LYS A 28 12.07 -5.19 -3.09
CA LYS A 28 12.23 -5.90 -1.81
C LYS A 28 10.90 -6.57 -1.45
N PHE A 29 10.64 -7.73 -2.04
CA PHE A 29 9.51 -8.57 -1.64
C PHE A 29 9.81 -9.21 -0.26
N ASP A 30 8.77 -9.69 0.43
CA ASP A 30 8.92 -10.28 1.77
C ASP A 30 9.94 -11.43 1.81
N GLU A 31 9.95 -12.28 0.79
CA GLU A 31 10.81 -13.47 0.74
C GLU A 31 12.02 -13.32 -0.20
N GLU A 32 12.02 -12.31 -1.08
CA GLU A 32 13.06 -12.19 -2.10
C GLU A 32 13.35 -10.74 -2.51
N VAL A 33 14.61 -10.48 -2.85
CA VAL A 33 15.06 -9.23 -3.46
C VAL A 33 15.31 -9.46 -4.95
N ARG A 34 14.67 -8.69 -5.81
CA ARG A 34 14.82 -8.75 -7.26
C ARG A 34 15.24 -7.41 -7.83
N ARG A 35 16.04 -7.40 -8.89
CA ARG A 35 16.32 -6.15 -9.63
C ARG A 35 15.08 -5.60 -10.32
N TRP A 36 15.05 -4.28 -10.54
CA TRP A 36 13.96 -3.58 -11.21
C TRP A 36 13.52 -4.21 -12.53
N ASN A 37 14.47 -4.77 -13.31
CA ASN A 37 14.26 -5.37 -14.62
C ASN A 37 14.11 -6.91 -14.61
N SER A 38 14.04 -7.53 -13.44
CA SER A 38 13.97 -8.99 -13.33
C SER A 38 12.55 -9.55 -13.50
N LEU A 39 11.52 -8.71 -13.29
CA LEU A 39 10.11 -9.11 -13.44
C LEU A 39 9.79 -9.38 -14.92
N GLN A 40 9.47 -10.63 -15.23
CA GLN A 40 8.96 -11.04 -16.53
C GLN A 40 7.45 -10.77 -16.53
N ASN A 41 6.86 -10.30 -17.63
CA ASN A 41 5.42 -10.01 -17.67
C ASN A 41 4.56 -11.30 -17.72
N ILE A 42 4.65 -12.12 -16.67
CA ILE A 42 4.02 -13.42 -16.50
C ILE A 42 3.07 -13.39 -15.32
N ASN A 43 2.07 -14.28 -15.32
CA ASN A 43 1.03 -14.34 -14.28
C ASN A 43 1.60 -14.42 -12.85
N ARG A 44 2.70 -15.16 -12.67
CA ARG A 44 3.37 -15.29 -11.35
C ARG A 44 3.90 -13.95 -10.84
N ASP A 45 4.61 -13.22 -11.69
CA ASP A 45 5.23 -11.94 -11.32
C ASP A 45 4.16 -10.83 -11.18
N VAL A 46 3.11 -10.86 -12.02
CA VAL A 46 1.95 -9.98 -11.87
C VAL A 46 1.25 -10.24 -10.53
N ALA A 47 1.06 -11.50 -10.13
CA ALA A 47 0.47 -11.83 -8.84
C ALA A 47 1.38 -11.38 -7.68
N LEU A 48 2.68 -11.62 -7.76
CA LEU A 48 3.67 -11.20 -6.77
C LEU A 48 3.64 -9.68 -6.56
N LEU A 49 3.73 -8.91 -7.64
CA LEU A 49 3.67 -7.45 -7.63
C LEU A 49 2.30 -6.95 -7.13
N LYS A 50 1.23 -7.62 -7.59
CA LYS A 50 -0.11 -7.72 -7.00
C LYS A 50 -0.11 -7.56 -5.48
N HIS A 51 0.33 -8.65 -4.86
CA HIS A 51 0.27 -8.83 -3.42
C HIS A 51 1.15 -7.83 -2.67
N TYR A 52 2.34 -7.56 -3.20
CA TYR A 52 3.28 -6.59 -2.62
C TYR A 52 2.71 -5.17 -2.54
N LEU A 53 2.27 -4.61 -3.67
CA LEU A 53 1.76 -3.23 -3.74
C LEU A 53 0.50 -3.06 -2.89
N VAL A 54 -0.42 -4.02 -2.97
CA VAL A 54 -1.64 -4.02 -2.15
C VAL A 54 -1.30 -4.14 -0.66
N GLY A 55 -0.28 -4.92 -0.30
CA GLY A 55 0.21 -5.06 1.07
C GLY A 55 0.70 -3.74 1.65
N ILE A 56 1.49 -2.97 0.88
CA ILE A 56 1.98 -1.64 1.28
C ILE A 56 0.81 -0.69 1.51
N VAL A 57 -0.10 -0.56 0.53
CA VAL A 57 -1.24 0.36 0.61
C VAL A 57 -2.16 0.00 1.77
N LYS A 58 -2.45 -1.30 2.00
CA LYS A 58 -3.26 -1.72 3.15
C LYS A 58 -2.59 -1.43 4.48
N THR A 59 -1.26 -1.51 4.55
CA THR A 59 -0.51 -1.17 5.77
C THR A 59 -0.54 0.32 6.03
N ASP A 60 -0.38 1.13 4.99
CA ASP A 60 -0.49 2.58 5.09
C ASP A 60 -1.90 3.03 5.51
N ILE A 61 -2.95 2.50 4.87
CA ILE A 61 -4.34 2.79 5.25
C ILE A 61 -4.60 2.41 6.72
N ARG A 62 -4.07 1.28 7.19
CA ARG A 62 -4.19 0.87 8.59
C ARG A 62 -3.48 1.83 9.53
N LYS A 63 -2.29 2.31 9.16
CA LYS A 63 -1.49 3.27 9.95
C LYS A 63 -2.13 4.66 9.98
N ASN A 64 -2.69 5.10 8.86
CA ASN A 64 -3.29 6.43 8.70
C ASN A 64 -4.77 6.48 9.12
N ARG A 65 -5.38 5.33 9.43
CA ARG A 65 -6.71 5.28 10.01
C ARG A 65 -6.65 5.83 11.44
N LYS A 66 -7.04 7.10 11.59
CA LYS A 66 -7.34 7.70 12.90
C LYS A 66 -8.25 6.73 13.67
N PRO A 67 -7.95 6.41 14.95
CA PRO A 67 -8.90 5.67 15.75
C PRO A 67 -10.22 6.44 15.73
N ALA A 68 -11.33 5.73 15.51
CA ALA A 68 -12.64 6.32 15.73
C ALA A 68 -12.65 6.82 17.18
N PRO A 69 -13.18 8.04 17.46
CA PRO A 69 -13.37 8.45 18.84
C PRO A 69 -14.13 7.32 19.53
N ALA A 70 -13.60 6.86 20.67
CA ALA A 70 -14.18 5.77 21.43
C ALA A 70 -15.69 6.02 21.59
N PRO A 71 -16.55 5.01 21.36
CA PRO A 71 -17.98 5.21 21.52
C PRO A 71 -18.23 5.76 22.92
N LEU A 72 -18.87 6.94 22.95
CA LEU A 72 -19.27 7.72 24.12
C LEU A 72 -20.30 6.93 24.93
N LEU A 73 -19.86 5.86 25.60
CA LEU A 73 -20.67 5.11 26.56
C LEU A 73 -20.71 5.79 27.94
N ASP A 74 -19.92 6.86 28.14
CA ASP A 74 -19.79 7.61 29.41
C ASP A 74 -20.76 8.80 29.56
N ALA A 75 -21.71 9.02 28.65
CA ALA A 75 -22.62 10.18 28.70
C ALA A 75 -24.06 9.87 29.14
N MET A 76 -24.27 8.76 29.86
CA MET A 76 -25.57 8.39 30.43
C MET A 76 -25.44 8.16 31.94
N GLU A 77 -25.26 9.25 32.69
CA GLU A 77 -25.66 9.36 34.10
C GLU A 77 -26.68 10.47 34.25
#